data_AF-A0A8S8XMU8-F1
#
_entry.id   AF-A0A8S8XMU8-F1
#
_cell.length_a   1.000
_cell.length_b   1.000
_cell.length_c   1.000
_cell.angle_alpha   90.00
_cell.angle_beta   90.00
_cell.angle_gamma   90.00
#
_symmetry.space_group_name_H-M   'P 1'
#
loop_
_entity.id
_entity.type
_entity.pdbx_description
1 polymer ?
#
loop_
_entity_poly.entity_id
_entity_poly.type
_entity_poly.pdbx_seq_one_letter_code
_entity_poly.pdbx_strand_id
1 'polypeptide(L)'
;MNNSCDWGTICEPKYPGIHTGAPKLDLFEDLRSKKDSEVKHELEQLYTSLGLVEKQVSVRESERNEAIRMSKALRKNAELANEQNVLSTELRPRRSKIDELRSKRDATNNNYIPVHFIEEELRRVYANLTEESQSGFELSFEKEKALFSWFFELQSMHEHAKATREYHREFLRLVSQQEKSIDQIKNIRKENNLRLNKIRLIHRF
;
A
#
# COMPACT_ATOMS: atom_id res chain seq x y z
N MET A 1 48.74 48.31 -45.25
CA MET A 1 48.03 47.92 -44.02
C MET A 1 48.28 46.44 -43.76
N ASN A 2 49.07 46.12 -42.73
CA ASN A 2 48.93 44.93 -41.90
C ASN A 2 49.99 45.05 -40.79
N ASN A 3 49.63 45.77 -39.72
CA ASN A 3 50.35 45.71 -38.47
C ASN A 3 50.09 44.31 -37.89
N SER A 4 50.97 43.37 -38.21
CA SER A 4 51.06 42.11 -37.50
C SER A 4 51.51 42.45 -36.08
N CYS A 5 50.56 42.64 -35.16
CA CYS A 5 50.87 42.75 -33.74
C CYS A 5 51.58 41.45 -33.33
N ASP A 6 52.82 41.59 -32.86
CA ASP A 6 53.56 40.48 -32.28
C ASP A 6 52.83 40.04 -30.99
N TRP A 7 52.51 38.75 -30.90
CA TRP A 7 51.72 38.20 -29.79
C TRP A 7 52.41 38.40 -28.44
N GLY A 8 53.74 38.55 -28.43
CA GLY A 8 54.51 38.92 -27.25
C GLY A 8 54.02 40.22 -26.62
N THR A 9 53.67 41.22 -27.42
CA THR A 9 53.18 42.53 -26.93
C THR A 9 51.79 42.44 -26.30
N ILE A 10 50.96 41.49 -26.72
CA ILE A 10 49.59 41.33 -26.23
C ILE A 10 49.56 40.65 -24.85
N CYS A 11 50.56 39.80 -24.57
CA CYS A 11 50.66 39.04 -23.32
C CYS A 11 51.52 39.73 -22.25
N GLU A 12 52.06 40.91 -22.54
CA GLU A 12 52.77 41.70 -21.53
C GLU A 12 51.78 42.17 -20.45
N PRO A 13 52.04 41.87 -19.16
CA PRO A 13 51.23 42.38 -18.08
C PRO A 13 51.34 43.90 -18.06
N LYS A 14 50.20 44.60 -18.17
CA LYS A 14 50.11 46.06 -18.19
C LYS A 14 50.80 46.74 -16.98
N TYR A 15 51.04 46.00 -15.90
CA TYR A 15 51.77 46.43 -14.70
C TYR A 15 52.72 45.31 -14.19
N PRO A 16 53.96 45.23 -14.68
CA PRO A 16 54.85 44.10 -14.39
C PRO A 16 55.33 44.01 -12.93
N GLY A 17 55.25 45.11 -12.15
CA GLY A 17 55.71 45.17 -10.76
C GLY A 17 54.75 44.62 -9.71
N ILE A 18 53.52 44.22 -10.09
CA ILE A 18 52.48 43.78 -9.15
C ILE A 18 52.32 42.24 -9.14
N HIS A 19 52.97 41.54 -10.09
CA HIS A 19 52.72 40.12 -10.37
C HIS A 19 53.92 39.21 -10.10
N THR A 20 54.59 39.35 -8.95
CA THR A 20 55.59 38.38 -8.50
C THR A 20 54.89 37.18 -7.84
N GLY A 21 54.47 36.22 -8.67
CA GLY A 21 53.83 34.98 -8.21
C GLY A 21 52.44 34.71 -8.79
N ALA A 22 51.99 35.49 -9.78
CA ALA A 22 50.76 35.16 -10.49
C ALA A 22 50.95 33.85 -11.29
N PRO A 23 49.96 32.94 -11.31
CA PRO A 23 50.01 31.77 -12.18
C PRO A 23 50.19 32.22 -13.63
N LYS A 24 50.97 31.46 -14.43
CA LYS A 24 51.11 31.72 -15.88
C LYS A 24 49.70 31.81 -16.48
N LEU A 25 49.27 33.03 -16.83
CA LEU A 25 47.93 33.32 -17.35
C LEU A 25 47.80 33.00 -18.86
N ASP A 26 48.89 32.58 -19.48
CA ASP A 26 48.94 32.30 -20.91
C ASP A 26 48.44 30.88 -21.20
N LEU A 27 47.19 30.81 -21.63
CA LEU A 27 46.47 29.58 -21.94
C LEU A 27 46.96 28.92 -23.25
N PHE A 28 47.74 29.61 -24.07
CA PHE A 28 48.10 29.18 -25.43
C PHE A 28 49.61 29.05 -25.64
N GLU A 29 50.40 29.15 -24.56
CA GLU A 29 51.87 29.07 -24.61
C GLU A 29 52.37 27.77 -25.28
N ASP A 30 51.68 26.67 -25.04
CA ASP A 30 51.95 25.35 -25.61
C ASP A 30 51.61 25.24 -27.11
N LEU A 31 50.72 26.09 -27.62
CA LEU A 31 50.26 26.09 -29.00
C LEU A 31 51.08 27.03 -29.90
N ARG A 32 51.79 28.00 -29.35
CA ARG A 32 52.61 28.98 -30.11
C ARG A 32 53.81 28.39 -30.82
N SER A 33 54.38 27.33 -30.24
CA SER A 33 55.54 26.64 -30.80
C SER A 33 55.16 25.61 -31.89
N LYS A 34 53.86 25.30 -32.02
CA LYS A 34 53.33 24.32 -32.97
C LYS A 34 52.97 24.97 -34.29
N LYS A 35 53.01 24.17 -35.36
CA LYS A 35 52.57 24.63 -36.69
C LYS A 35 51.04 24.64 -36.77
N ASP A 36 50.47 25.58 -37.53
CA ASP A 36 49.02 25.68 -37.74
C ASP A 36 48.37 24.37 -38.23
N SER A 37 49.09 23.60 -39.06
CA SER A 37 48.65 22.27 -39.51
C SER A 37 48.57 21.23 -38.38
N GLU A 38 49.50 21.27 -37.43
CA GLU A 38 49.52 20.37 -36.27
C GLU A 38 48.40 20.71 -35.29
N VAL A 39 48.17 22.01 -35.05
CA VAL A 39 47.09 22.50 -34.20
C VAL A 39 45.72 22.12 -34.77
N LYS A 40 45.51 22.25 -36.09
CA LYS A 40 44.26 21.81 -36.74
C LYS A 40 44.04 20.30 -36.63
N HIS A 41 45.10 19.51 -36.76
CA HIS A 41 45.00 18.06 -36.61
C HIS A 41 44.69 17.65 -35.17
N GLU A 42 45.35 18.24 -34.17
CA GLU A 42 45.05 18.02 -32.75
C GLU A 42 43.61 18.42 -32.41
N LEU A 43 43.12 19.53 -32.97
CA LEU A 43 41.74 19.97 -32.81
C LEU A 43 40.73 18.94 -33.37
N GLU A 44 40.97 18.42 -34.58
CA GLU A 44 40.13 17.36 -35.17
C GLU A 44 40.13 16.08 -34.33
N GLN A 45 41.31 15.68 -33.80
CA GLN A 45 41.41 14.53 -32.91
C GLN A 45 40.63 14.75 -31.61
N LEU A 46 40.72 15.94 -31.02
CA LEU A 46 39.98 16.30 -29.81
C LEU A 46 38.47 16.31 -30.05
N TYR A 47 37.98 16.85 -31.16
CA TYR A 47 36.55 16.80 -31.50
C TYR A 47 36.07 15.36 -31.72
N THR A 48 36.89 14.52 -32.36
CA THR A 48 36.57 13.10 -32.56
C THR A 48 36.49 12.37 -31.21
N SER A 49 37.46 12.63 -30.33
CA SER A 49 37.48 12.09 -28.96
C SER A 49 36.28 12.57 -28.14
N LEU A 50 35.95 13.86 -28.21
CA LEU A 50 34.78 14.44 -27.55
C LEU A 50 33.49 13.74 -27.99
N GLY A 51 33.28 13.56 -29.30
CA GLY A 51 32.10 12.87 -29.82
C GLY A 51 32.01 11.39 -29.40
N LEU A 52 33.15 10.72 -29.20
CA LEU A 52 33.18 9.36 -28.65
C LEU A 52 32.79 9.35 -27.17
N VAL A 53 33.34 10.27 -26.38
CA VAL A 53 33.04 10.40 -24.95
C VAL A 53 31.57 10.77 -24.74
N GLU A 54 31.02 11.70 -25.51
CA GLU A 54 29.59 12.07 -25.45
C GLU A 54 28.67 10.88 -25.74
N LYS A 55 28.99 10.07 -26.76
CA LYS A 55 28.25 8.82 -27.03
C LYS A 55 28.33 7.84 -25.87
N GLN A 56 29.51 7.66 -25.29
CA GLN A 56 29.68 6.78 -24.14
C GLN A 56 28.88 7.27 -22.92
N VAL A 57 28.89 8.59 -22.65
CA VAL A 57 28.10 9.19 -21.59
C VAL A 57 26.61 8.95 -21.83
N SER A 58 26.12 9.19 -23.05
CA SER A 58 24.71 8.96 -23.41
C SER A 58 24.26 7.51 -23.19
N VAL A 59 25.09 6.54 -23.60
CA VAL A 59 24.81 5.11 -23.35
C VAL A 59 24.77 4.81 -21.85
N ARG A 60 25.75 5.31 -21.08
CA ARG A 60 25.81 5.10 -19.63
C ARG A 60 24.64 5.73 -18.88
N GLU A 61 24.17 6.89 -19.33
CA GLU A 61 22.98 7.53 -18.78
C GLU A 61 21.71 6.70 -19.05
N SER A 62 21.58 6.12 -20.25
CA SER A 62 20.50 5.19 -20.57
C SER A 62 20.52 3.96 -19.68
N GLU A 63 21.67 3.28 -19.57
CA GLU A 63 21.88 2.11 -18.70
C GLU A 63 21.55 2.41 -17.23
N ARG A 64 22.02 3.56 -16.72
CA ARG A 64 21.71 4.01 -15.36
C ARG A 64 20.21 4.21 -15.17
N ASN A 65 19.53 4.85 -16.13
CA ASN A 65 18.10 5.10 -16.05
C ASN A 65 17.30 3.78 -16.07
N GLU A 66 17.71 2.81 -16.87
CA GLU A 66 17.14 1.46 -16.87
C GLU A 66 17.37 0.74 -15.54
N ALA A 67 18.60 0.78 -15.01
CA ALA A 67 18.92 0.20 -13.70
C ALA A 67 18.08 0.80 -12.57
N ILE A 68 17.86 2.13 -12.58
CA ILE A 68 16.99 2.81 -11.63
C ILE A 68 15.54 2.33 -11.78
N ARG A 69 15.02 2.22 -13.01
CA ARG A 69 13.66 1.72 -13.28
C ARG A 69 13.49 0.30 -12.78
N MET A 70 14.45 -0.59 -13.06
CA MET A 70 14.44 -1.98 -12.59
C MET A 70 14.49 -2.05 -11.07
N SER A 71 15.38 -1.30 -10.42
CA SER A 71 15.48 -1.25 -8.96
C SER A 71 14.18 -0.80 -8.29
N LYS A 72 13.53 0.24 -8.83
CA LYS A 72 12.21 0.69 -8.36
C LYS A 72 11.13 -0.40 -8.54
N ALA A 73 11.12 -1.09 -9.68
CA ALA A 73 10.19 -2.18 -9.93
C ALA A 73 10.39 -3.36 -8.96
N LEU A 74 11.64 -3.74 -8.69
CA LEU A 74 11.98 -4.80 -7.73
C LEU A 74 11.54 -4.46 -6.31
N ARG A 75 11.81 -3.23 -5.84
CA ARG A 75 11.34 -2.78 -4.51
C ARG A 75 9.83 -2.88 -4.40
N LYS A 76 9.09 -2.37 -5.38
CA LYS A 76 7.63 -2.39 -5.35
C LYS A 76 7.05 -3.80 -5.46
N ASN A 77 7.73 -4.74 -6.13
CA ASN A 77 7.32 -6.15 -6.12
C ASN A 77 7.56 -6.81 -4.75
N ALA A 78 8.66 -6.48 -4.07
CA ALA A 78 8.92 -6.96 -2.72
C ALA A 78 7.89 -6.44 -1.72
N GLU A 79 7.49 -5.17 -1.83
CA GLU A 79 6.42 -4.57 -1.02
C GLU A 79 5.08 -5.29 -1.23
N LEU A 80 4.67 -5.52 -2.48
CA LEU A 80 3.44 -6.25 -2.80
C LEU A 80 3.47 -7.70 -2.30
N ALA A 81 4.62 -8.37 -2.38
CA ALA A 81 4.79 -9.71 -1.84
C ALA A 81 4.66 -9.73 -0.30
N ASN A 82 5.22 -8.72 0.38
CA ASN A 82 5.09 -8.57 1.81
C ASN A 82 3.63 -8.32 2.21
N GLU A 83 2.93 -7.42 1.52
CA GLU A 83 1.50 -7.14 1.75
C GLU A 83 0.64 -8.41 1.56
N GLN A 84 0.90 -9.18 0.50
CA GLN A 84 0.23 -10.46 0.27
C GLN A 84 0.47 -11.45 1.42
N ASN A 85 1.70 -11.54 1.94
CA ASN A 85 2.06 -12.44 3.03
C ASN A 85 1.40 -12.03 4.35
N VAL A 86 1.36 -10.73 4.66
CA VAL A 86 0.66 -10.19 5.83
C VAL A 86 -0.82 -10.54 5.77
N LEU A 87 -1.49 -10.22 4.65
CA LEU A 87 -2.91 -10.54 4.46
C LEU A 87 -3.15 -12.06 4.56
N SER A 88 -2.29 -12.89 3.97
CA SER A 88 -2.41 -14.35 4.05
C SER A 88 -2.24 -14.86 5.49
N THR A 89 -1.36 -14.26 6.27
CA THR A 89 -1.11 -14.64 7.67
C THR A 89 -2.31 -14.29 8.55
N GLU A 90 -2.97 -13.16 8.29
CA GLU A 90 -4.17 -12.73 9.01
C GLU A 90 -5.42 -13.56 8.66
N LEU A 91 -5.49 -14.13 7.45
CA LEU A 91 -6.65 -14.92 7.01
C LEU A 91 -6.81 -16.23 7.79
N ARG A 92 -5.71 -16.90 8.15
CA ARG A 92 -5.75 -18.18 8.88
C ARG A 92 -6.40 -18.08 10.26
N PRO A 93 -5.99 -17.17 11.17
CA PRO A 93 -6.64 -17.02 12.47
C PRO A 93 -8.07 -16.50 12.34
N ARG A 94 -8.38 -15.63 11.35
CA ARG A 94 -9.76 -15.19 11.09
C ARG A 94 -10.68 -16.36 10.73
N ARG A 95 -10.22 -17.29 9.90
CA ARG A 95 -10.99 -18.49 9.55
C ARG A 95 -11.29 -19.34 10.78
N SER A 96 -10.29 -19.58 11.63
CA SER A 96 -10.49 -20.26 12.92
C SER A 96 -11.55 -19.55 13.76
N LYS A 97 -11.52 -18.20 13.79
CA LYS A 97 -12.49 -17.43 14.56
C LYS A 97 -13.91 -17.50 14.01
N ILE A 98 -14.04 -17.53 12.69
CA ILE A 98 -15.33 -17.73 12.01
C ILE A 98 -15.89 -19.11 12.32
N ASP A 99 -15.05 -20.15 12.27
CA ASP A 99 -15.46 -21.52 12.59
C ASP A 99 -15.87 -21.66 14.06
N GLU A 100 -15.14 -21.03 14.99
CA GLU A 100 -15.53 -20.95 16.42
C GLU A 100 -16.88 -20.26 16.61
N LEU A 101 -17.09 -19.08 16.00
CA LEU A 101 -18.33 -18.33 16.14
C LEU A 101 -19.51 -19.06 15.50
N ARG A 102 -19.27 -19.76 14.39
CA ARG A 102 -20.27 -20.63 13.78
C ARG A 102 -20.64 -21.76 14.73
N SER A 103 -19.66 -22.44 15.31
CA SER A 103 -19.92 -23.51 16.28
C SER A 103 -20.67 -23.01 17.51
N LYS A 104 -20.33 -21.82 18.04
CA LYS A 104 -21.04 -21.20 19.16
C LYS A 104 -22.48 -20.85 18.78
N ARG A 105 -22.67 -20.22 17.62
CA ARG A 105 -24.01 -19.91 17.10
C ARG A 105 -24.85 -21.18 16.96
N ASP A 106 -24.30 -22.22 16.35
CA ASP A 106 -25.02 -23.46 16.09
C ASP A 106 -25.32 -24.22 17.40
N ALA A 107 -24.45 -24.14 18.40
CA ALA A 107 -24.68 -24.71 19.73
C ALA A 107 -25.69 -23.92 20.58
N THR A 108 -25.74 -22.59 20.44
CA THR A 108 -26.69 -21.72 21.17
C THR A 108 -28.04 -21.60 20.45
N ASN A 109 -28.09 -21.91 19.16
CA ASN A 109 -29.31 -21.88 18.36
C ASN A 109 -30.20 -23.09 18.67
N ASN A 110 -30.97 -23.01 19.75
CA ASN A 110 -31.99 -24.00 20.12
C ASN A 110 -33.32 -23.80 19.36
N ASN A 111 -33.32 -23.19 18.17
CA ASN A 111 -34.54 -22.83 17.41
C ASN A 111 -35.50 -21.89 18.15
N TYR A 112 -34.98 -21.04 19.04
CA TYR A 112 -35.80 -20.04 19.70
C TYR A 112 -36.34 -19.00 18.71
N ILE A 113 -37.55 -18.51 18.98
CA ILE A 113 -38.19 -17.45 18.20
C ILE A 113 -37.35 -16.16 18.24
N PRO A 114 -37.50 -15.26 17.26
CA PRO A 114 -36.71 -14.03 17.22
C PRO A 114 -36.87 -13.18 18.48
N VAL A 115 -35.78 -12.51 18.90
CA VAL A 115 -35.70 -11.72 20.15
C VAL A 115 -36.88 -10.76 20.34
N HIS A 116 -37.33 -10.10 19.29
CA HIS A 116 -38.43 -9.12 19.39
C HIS A 116 -39.77 -9.77 19.76
N PHE A 117 -40.05 -11.00 19.30
CA PHE A 117 -41.25 -11.73 19.70
C PHE A 117 -41.18 -12.14 21.18
N ILE A 118 -39.99 -12.53 21.66
CA ILE A 118 -39.78 -12.85 23.08
C ILE A 118 -39.99 -11.60 23.94
N GLU A 119 -39.47 -10.44 23.53
CA GLU A 119 -39.62 -9.18 24.25
C GLU A 119 -41.10 -8.71 24.32
N GLU A 120 -41.85 -8.92 23.24
CA GLU A 120 -43.28 -8.61 23.19
C GLU A 120 -44.09 -9.53 24.11
N GLU A 121 -43.85 -10.84 24.06
CA GLU A 121 -44.52 -11.81 24.94
C GLU A 121 -44.11 -11.63 26.41
N LEU A 122 -42.84 -11.31 26.71
CA LEU A 122 -42.40 -10.94 28.05
C LEU A 122 -43.17 -9.74 28.59
N ARG A 123 -43.35 -8.70 27.77
CA ARG A 123 -44.13 -7.52 28.16
C ARG A 123 -45.59 -7.86 28.42
N ARG A 124 -46.19 -8.70 27.57
CA ARG A 124 -47.58 -9.14 27.70
C ARG A 124 -47.80 -9.98 28.96
N VAL A 125 -46.94 -10.95 29.22
CA VAL A 125 -47.03 -11.81 30.42
C VAL A 125 -46.78 -11.00 31.68
N TYR A 126 -45.81 -10.09 31.65
CA TYR A 126 -45.54 -9.18 32.78
C TYR A 126 -46.76 -8.30 33.09
N ALA A 127 -47.35 -7.64 32.08
CA ALA A 127 -48.56 -6.84 32.25
C ALA A 127 -49.70 -7.67 32.85
N ASN A 128 -49.92 -8.89 32.35
CA ASN A 128 -50.95 -9.79 32.90
C ASN A 128 -50.70 -10.20 34.36
N LEU A 129 -49.44 -10.27 34.80
CA LEU A 129 -49.07 -10.64 36.17
C LEU A 129 -49.09 -9.45 37.13
N THR A 130 -48.83 -8.22 36.64
CA THR A 130 -48.65 -7.04 37.51
C THR A 130 -49.79 -6.04 37.46
N GLU A 131 -50.58 -6.01 36.40
CA GLU A 131 -51.71 -5.08 36.30
C GLU A 131 -52.93 -5.60 37.06
N GLU A 132 -53.57 -4.74 37.85
CA GLU A 132 -54.85 -5.04 38.44
C GLU A 132 -55.90 -5.24 37.33
N SER A 133 -56.56 -6.39 37.35
CA SER A 133 -57.62 -6.73 36.40
C SER A 133 -58.74 -5.70 36.51
N GLN A 134 -58.81 -4.78 35.54
CA GLN A 134 -59.92 -3.83 35.44
C GLN A 134 -61.28 -4.53 35.25
N SER A 135 -61.27 -5.82 34.92
CA SER A 135 -62.47 -6.64 34.72
C SER A 135 -62.94 -7.35 36.01
N GLY A 136 -62.30 -7.14 37.16
CA GLY A 136 -62.72 -7.72 38.45
C GLY A 136 -62.55 -9.23 38.58
N PHE A 137 -61.90 -9.88 37.61
CA PHE A 137 -61.54 -11.29 37.68
C PHE A 137 -60.09 -11.43 38.14
N GLU A 138 -59.90 -12.01 39.32
CA GLU A 138 -58.60 -12.44 39.81
C GLU A 138 -58.13 -13.68 39.03
N LEU A 139 -56.83 -13.72 38.70
CA LEU A 139 -56.19 -14.92 38.17
C LEU A 139 -56.26 -16.04 39.21
N SER A 140 -56.60 -17.25 38.79
CA SER A 140 -56.48 -18.39 39.70
C SER A 140 -55.00 -18.65 39.99
N PHE A 141 -54.69 -19.13 41.19
CA PHE A 141 -53.34 -19.48 41.62
C PHE A 141 -52.62 -20.41 40.61
N GLU A 142 -53.34 -21.37 40.01
CA GLU A 142 -52.78 -22.26 38.99
C GLU A 142 -52.39 -21.52 37.70
N LYS A 143 -53.22 -20.56 37.26
CA LYS A 143 -52.92 -19.74 36.08
C LYS A 143 -51.74 -18.81 36.34
N GLU A 144 -51.69 -18.21 37.52
CA GLU A 144 -50.58 -17.35 37.94
C GLU A 144 -49.26 -18.14 37.98
N LYS A 145 -49.26 -19.33 38.59
CA LYS A 145 -48.10 -20.23 38.60
C LYS A 145 -47.64 -20.61 37.17
N ALA A 146 -48.58 -20.88 36.27
CA ALA A 146 -48.27 -21.17 34.87
C ALA A 146 -47.66 -19.96 34.15
N LEU A 147 -48.20 -18.76 34.36
CA LEU A 147 -47.68 -17.51 33.80
C LEU A 147 -46.28 -17.18 34.31
N PHE A 148 -46.00 -17.36 35.61
CA PHE A 148 -44.65 -17.19 36.15
C PHE A 148 -43.66 -18.22 35.58
N SER A 149 -44.08 -19.48 35.44
CA SER A 149 -43.23 -20.52 34.86
C SER A 149 -42.88 -20.17 33.41
N TRP A 150 -43.87 -19.74 32.62
CA TRP A 150 -43.67 -19.27 31.24
C TRP A 150 -42.81 -18.02 31.17
N PHE A 151 -42.96 -17.09 32.10
CA PHE A 151 -42.14 -15.87 32.17
C PHE A 151 -40.66 -16.19 32.39
N PHE A 152 -40.34 -17.09 33.31
CA PHE A 152 -38.94 -17.51 33.54
C PHE A 152 -38.37 -18.27 32.33
N GLU A 153 -39.18 -19.07 31.65
CA GLU A 153 -38.80 -19.71 30.39
C GLU A 153 -38.49 -18.68 29.31
N LEU A 154 -39.36 -17.69 29.11
CA LEU A 154 -39.14 -16.58 28.18
C LEU A 154 -37.88 -15.77 28.50
N GLN A 155 -37.57 -15.53 29.77
CA GLN A 155 -36.32 -14.87 30.18
C GLN A 155 -35.09 -15.70 29.79
N SER A 156 -35.13 -17.01 30.00
CA SER A 156 -34.05 -17.91 29.57
C SER A 156 -33.91 -17.93 28.05
N MET A 157 -35.02 -18.00 27.31
CA MET A 157 -35.03 -17.94 25.85
C MET A 157 -34.47 -16.60 25.33
N HIS A 158 -34.79 -15.48 25.98
CA HIS A 158 -34.31 -14.15 25.60
C HIS A 158 -32.78 -14.08 25.65
N GLU A 159 -32.17 -14.59 26.72
CA GLU A 159 -30.71 -14.61 26.88
C GLU A 159 -30.02 -15.39 25.74
N HIS A 160 -30.55 -16.56 25.41
CA HIS A 160 -30.01 -17.41 24.34
C HIS A 160 -30.22 -16.79 22.95
N ALA A 161 -31.41 -16.23 22.69
CA ALA A 161 -31.72 -15.58 21.42
C ALA A 161 -30.87 -14.33 21.20
N LYS A 162 -30.60 -13.57 22.26
CA LYS A 162 -29.69 -12.41 22.24
C LYS A 162 -28.26 -12.83 21.92
N ALA A 163 -27.72 -13.83 22.62
CA ALA A 163 -26.38 -14.36 22.37
C ALA A 163 -26.23 -14.88 20.93
N THR A 164 -27.23 -15.60 20.42
CA THR A 164 -27.26 -16.10 19.04
C THR A 164 -27.23 -14.96 18.02
N ARG A 165 -28.01 -13.89 18.25
CA ARG A 165 -28.01 -12.70 17.40
C ARG A 165 -26.65 -11.99 17.40
N GLU A 166 -26.01 -11.87 18.56
CA GLU A 166 -24.67 -11.28 18.68
C GLU A 166 -23.62 -12.10 17.93
N TYR A 167 -23.59 -13.43 18.11
CA TYR A 167 -22.69 -14.31 17.37
C TYR A 167 -22.92 -14.24 15.87
N HIS A 168 -24.17 -14.18 15.43
CA HIS A 168 -24.50 -14.05 14.01
C HIS A 168 -23.98 -12.73 13.43
N ARG A 169 -24.15 -11.60 14.15
CA ARG A 169 -23.64 -10.29 13.70
C ARG A 169 -22.12 -10.28 13.59
N GLU A 170 -21.43 -10.79 14.61
CA GLU A 170 -19.97 -10.87 14.62
C GLU A 170 -19.44 -11.81 13.52
N PHE A 171 -20.13 -12.93 13.28
CA PHE A 171 -19.86 -13.84 12.17
C PHE A 171 -19.94 -13.11 10.82
N LEU A 172 -21.05 -12.42 10.55
CA LEU A 172 -21.23 -11.67 9.29
C LEU A 172 -20.14 -10.60 9.10
N ARG A 173 -19.77 -9.89 10.18
CA ARG A 173 -18.69 -8.90 10.14
C ARG A 173 -17.37 -9.53 9.72
N LEU A 174 -17.00 -10.66 10.32
CA LEU A 174 -15.73 -11.35 10.01
C LEU A 174 -15.73 -11.94 8.60
N VAL A 175 -16.86 -12.50 8.14
CA VAL A 175 -17.01 -12.99 6.75
C VAL A 175 -16.81 -11.85 5.76
N SER A 176 -17.46 -10.71 5.97
CA SER A 176 -17.30 -9.53 5.10
C SER A 176 -15.85 -9.02 5.08
N GLN A 177 -15.17 -9.01 6.23
CA GLN A 177 -13.74 -8.66 6.30
C GLN A 177 -12.85 -9.66 5.56
N GLN A 178 -13.16 -10.96 5.67
CA GLN A 178 -12.44 -12.01 4.96
C GLN A 178 -12.58 -11.87 3.44
N GLU A 179 -13.79 -11.61 2.94
CA GLU A 179 -14.06 -11.37 1.51
C GLU A 179 -13.24 -10.18 0.98
N LYS A 180 -13.23 -9.07 1.71
CA LYS A 180 -12.41 -7.88 1.35
C LYS A 180 -10.92 -8.20 1.27
N SER A 181 -10.37 -8.93 2.24
CA SER A 181 -8.96 -9.33 2.21
C SER A 181 -8.65 -10.30 1.07
N ILE A 182 -9.55 -11.22 0.74
CA ILE A 182 -9.40 -12.11 -0.42
C ILE A 182 -9.38 -11.30 -1.72
N ASP A 183 -10.26 -10.32 -1.88
CA ASP A 183 -10.30 -9.48 -3.06
C ASP A 183 -9.07 -8.57 -3.18
N GLN A 184 -8.55 -8.06 -2.07
CA GLN A 184 -7.26 -7.37 -2.04
C GLN A 184 -6.12 -8.27 -2.54
N ILE A 185 -6.04 -9.52 -2.07
CA ILE A 185 -5.04 -10.49 -2.56
C ILE A 185 -5.19 -10.75 -4.06
N LYS A 186 -6.42 -10.88 -4.57
CA LYS A 186 -6.66 -11.05 -6.02
C LYS A 186 -6.15 -9.84 -6.81
N ASN A 187 -6.40 -8.63 -6.31
CA ASN A 187 -5.93 -7.39 -6.94
C ASN A 187 -4.40 -7.32 -6.96
N ILE A 188 -3.74 -7.61 -5.84
CA ILE A 188 -2.27 -7.67 -5.75
C ILE A 188 -1.70 -8.68 -6.76
N ARG A 189 -2.31 -9.87 -6.88
CA ARG A 189 -1.90 -10.89 -7.87
C ARG A 189 -2.06 -10.40 -9.30
N LYS A 190 -3.17 -9.72 -9.62
CA LYS A 190 -3.42 -9.15 -10.95
C LYS A 190 -2.39 -8.07 -11.29
N GLU A 191 -2.08 -7.19 -10.35
CA GLU A 191 -1.06 -6.14 -10.52
C GLU A 191 0.34 -6.75 -10.74
N ASN A 192 0.71 -7.74 -9.93
CA ASN A 192 1.98 -8.45 -10.09
C ASN A 192 2.08 -9.14 -11.47
N ASN A 193 1.01 -9.78 -11.94
CA ASN A 193 0.99 -10.43 -13.26
C ASN A 193 1.14 -9.41 -14.41
N LEU A 194 0.40 -8.30 -14.35
CA LEU A 194 0.50 -7.20 -15.33
C LEU A 194 1.93 -6.65 -15.42
N ARG A 195 2.59 -6.47 -14.27
CA ARG A 195 3.97 -6.00 -14.22
C ARG A 195 4.97 -6.99 -14.78
N LEU A 196 4.85 -8.27 -14.41
CA LEU A 196 5.70 -9.33 -14.95
C LEU A 196 5.56 -9.43 -16.47
N ASN A 197 4.34 -9.30 -17.00
CA ASN A 197 4.12 -9.27 -18.45
C ASN A 197 4.76 -8.04 -19.11
N LYS A 198 4.66 -6.87 -18.48
CA LYS A 198 5.29 -5.64 -18.99
C LYS A 198 6.81 -5.76 -19.03
N ILE A 199 7.44 -6.37 -18.03
CA ILE A 199 8.89 -6.65 -18.00
C ILE A 199 9.26 -7.65 -19.10
N ARG A 200 8.50 -8.74 -19.27
CA ARG A 200 8.75 -9.75 -20.31
C ARG A 200 8.64 -9.19 -21.73
N LEU A 201 7.75 -8.22 -21.96
CA LEU A 201 7.61 -7.53 -23.25
C LEU A 201 8.80 -6.63 -23.57
N ILE A 202 9.46 -6.05 -22.56
CA ILE A 202 10.65 -5.20 -22.74
C ILE A 202 11.90 -6.03 -23.12
N HIS A 203 11.93 -7.33 -22.81
CA HIS A 203 13.07 -8.22 -23.16
C HIS A 203 12.82 -9.06 -24.42
N ARG A 204 11.70 -8.83 -25.14
CA ARG A 204 11.35 -9.57 -26.36
C ARG A 204 11.61 -8.76 -27.65
N PHE A 205 12.21 -7.58 -27.52
CA PHE A 205 12.74 -6.71 -28.58
C PHE A 205 14.14 -6.27 -28.18
#